data_AF-A0A9Q0RNF8-F1
#
_entry.id   AF-A0A9Q0RNF8-F1
#
_cell.length_a   1.000
_cell.length_b   1.000
_cell.length_c   1.000
_cell.angle_alpha   90.00
_cell.angle_beta   90.00
_cell.angle_gamma   90.00
#
_symmetry.space_group_name_H-M   'P 1'
#
loop_
_entity.id
_entity.type
_entity.pdbx_description
1 polymer ?
#
loop_
_entity_poly.entity_id
_entity_poly.type
_entity_poly.pdbx_seq_one_letter_code
_entity_poly.pdbx_strand_id
1 'polypeptide(L)'
;MQLRLSPYFESSIDKLPARYEDNPEQYDLLINIFGTHYFEIAKFGGYLYQKTIIENNYLEQSRKEEISANLKLSFDGFFKLGVNMNAEYNQVTEESKKKFSSNTQKNFYNYGGTTKFSTDPDKNYIGKWWSTINKDPWLFGGQLRPIENLVRNATIKREVAKAALLKRIRSYLTDFQNSIKMTPVELNEESKKMLTEIDQYLNNNPSWDARDVLSHGKDIKKLFDRMRIYYDEIKMKAEHSGQGYNA
;
A
#
# COMPACT_ATOMS: atom_id res chain seq x y z
N MET A 1 6.84 29.84 1.65
CA MET A 1 7.83 29.41 0.64
C MET A 1 7.06 29.08 -0.64
N GLN A 2 7.42 29.69 -1.77
CA GLN A 2 6.77 29.40 -3.06
C GLN A 2 7.50 28.25 -3.73
N LEU A 3 6.80 27.14 -3.99
CA LEU A 3 7.37 25.99 -4.68
C LEU A 3 7.61 26.33 -6.15
N ARG A 4 8.78 25.94 -6.67
CA ARG A 4 9.08 25.99 -8.10
C ARG A 4 8.54 24.71 -8.75
N LEU A 5 7.57 24.85 -9.64
CA LEU A 5 6.96 23.73 -10.34
C LEU A 5 7.79 23.34 -11.55
N SER A 6 7.63 22.11 -12.03
CA SER A 6 8.28 21.69 -13.27
C SER A 6 7.56 22.31 -14.48
N PRO A 7 8.27 22.68 -15.56
CA PRO A 7 7.64 23.23 -16.76
C PRO A 7 6.59 22.30 -17.37
N TYR A 8 6.77 20.98 -17.22
CA TYR A 8 5.80 19.98 -17.66
C TYR A 8 4.51 20.02 -16.85
N PHE A 9 4.61 20.15 -15.52
CA PHE A 9 3.43 20.26 -14.68
C PHE A 9 2.68 21.57 -14.96
N GLU A 10 3.40 22.70 -15.05
CA GLU A 10 2.82 24.00 -15.38
C GLU A 10 2.10 23.96 -16.73
N SER A 11 2.78 23.45 -17.78
CA SER A 11 2.17 23.33 -19.12
C SER A 11 0.95 22.42 -19.14
N SER A 12 0.92 21.35 -18.34
CA SER A 12 -0.25 20.48 -18.24
C SER A 12 -1.41 21.17 -17.54
N ILE A 13 -1.16 21.98 -16.51
CA ILE A 13 -2.20 22.77 -15.82
C ILE A 13 -2.77 23.86 -16.74
N ASP A 14 -1.93 24.55 -17.51
CA ASP A 14 -2.35 25.64 -18.40
C ASP A 14 -3.28 25.18 -19.54
N LYS A 15 -3.24 23.88 -19.87
CA LYS A 15 -4.06 23.28 -20.92
C LYS A 15 -5.43 22.80 -20.45
N LEU A 16 -5.67 22.72 -19.14
CA LEU A 16 -6.91 22.19 -18.58
C LEU A 16 -8.08 23.15 -18.86
N PRO A 17 -9.27 22.64 -19.25
CA PRO A 17 -10.44 23.47 -19.34
C PRO A 17 -10.91 23.89 -17.94
N ALA A 18 -11.79 24.89 -17.88
CA ALA A 18 -12.26 25.46 -16.62
C ALA A 18 -13.05 24.46 -15.73
N ARG A 19 -13.65 23.42 -16.33
CA ARG A 19 -14.39 22.37 -15.60
C ARG A 19 -13.91 21.00 -16.01
N TYR A 20 -13.89 20.06 -15.07
CA TYR A 20 -13.56 18.66 -15.37
C TYR A 20 -14.45 18.08 -16.47
N GLU A 21 -15.76 18.36 -16.42
CA GLU A 21 -16.76 17.84 -17.36
C GLU A 21 -16.53 18.28 -18.81
N ASP A 22 -15.83 19.39 -19.03
CA ASP A 22 -15.57 19.89 -20.38
C ASP A 22 -14.52 19.03 -21.11
N ASN A 23 -13.59 18.41 -20.36
CA ASN A 23 -12.64 17.42 -20.90
C ASN A 23 -12.07 16.52 -19.79
N PRO A 24 -12.80 15.47 -19.37
CA PRO A 24 -12.35 14.55 -18.32
C PRO A 24 -11.00 13.89 -18.61
N GLU A 25 -10.74 13.59 -19.88
CA GLU A 25 -9.53 12.88 -20.31
C GLU A 25 -8.26 13.68 -20.05
N GLN A 26 -8.29 15.01 -20.20
CA GLN A 26 -7.14 15.85 -19.90
C GLN A 26 -6.81 15.88 -18.40
N TYR A 27 -7.83 15.90 -17.54
CA TYR A 27 -7.64 15.80 -16.10
C TYR A 27 -7.13 14.42 -15.70
N ASP A 28 -7.70 13.35 -16.26
CA ASP A 28 -7.24 11.99 -16.03
C ASP A 28 -5.78 11.81 -16.50
N LEU A 29 -5.38 12.41 -17.62
CA LEU A 29 -4.01 12.42 -18.10
C LEU A 29 -3.06 13.12 -17.11
N LEU A 30 -3.43 14.29 -16.59
CA LEU A 30 -2.66 14.99 -15.56
C LEU A 30 -2.44 14.07 -14.34
N ILE A 31 -3.50 13.48 -13.82
CA ILE A 31 -3.44 12.62 -12.63
C ILE A 31 -2.67 11.33 -12.89
N ASN A 32 -2.76 10.77 -14.10
CA ASN A 32 -1.99 9.57 -14.45
C ASN A 32 -0.49 9.85 -14.57
N ILE A 33 -0.10 11.03 -15.05
CA ILE A 33 1.32 11.41 -15.20
C ILE A 33 1.93 11.83 -13.86
N PHE A 34 1.25 12.68 -13.10
CA PHE A 34 1.82 13.32 -11.90
C PHE A 34 1.33 12.71 -10.58
N GLY A 35 0.34 11.82 -10.62
CA GLY A 35 -0.28 11.25 -9.44
C GLY A 35 -1.31 12.16 -8.79
N THR A 36 -1.74 11.75 -7.59
CA THR A 36 -2.76 12.47 -6.79
C THR A 36 -2.15 13.28 -5.64
N HIS A 37 -0.86 13.09 -5.37
CA HIS A 37 -0.14 13.72 -4.27
C HIS A 37 1.31 14.01 -4.66
N TYR A 38 1.93 14.93 -3.95
CA TYR A 38 3.38 15.14 -3.96
C TYR A 38 3.95 14.93 -2.55
N PHE A 39 5.24 14.66 -2.44
CA PHE A 39 5.92 14.62 -1.14
C PHE A 39 6.21 16.04 -0.67
N GLU A 40 5.56 16.45 0.43
CA GLU A 40 5.98 17.66 1.16
C GLU A 40 7.27 17.39 1.93
N ILE A 41 7.34 16.20 2.55
CA ILE A 41 8.54 15.69 3.21
C ILE A 41 8.83 14.35 2.58
N ALA A 42 10.03 14.18 2.03
CA ALA A 42 10.46 12.92 1.43
C ALA A 42 11.58 12.29 2.26
N LYS A 43 11.51 10.97 2.47
CA LYS A 43 12.54 10.17 3.11
C LYS A 43 13.25 9.34 2.06
N PHE A 44 14.55 9.58 1.94
CA PHE A 44 15.43 8.92 0.97
C PHE A 44 16.42 8.02 1.70
N GLY A 45 16.66 6.82 1.17
CA GLY A 45 17.54 5.84 1.78
C GLY A 45 17.45 4.47 1.11
N GLY A 46 17.82 3.42 1.84
CA GLY A 46 17.63 2.05 1.37
C GLY A 46 16.38 1.46 2.00
N TYR A 47 15.60 0.74 1.20
CA TYR A 47 14.48 -0.06 1.70
C TYR A 47 14.81 -1.53 1.51
N LEU A 48 14.54 -2.33 2.54
CA LEU A 48 14.88 -3.74 2.58
C LEU A 48 13.74 -4.48 3.24
N TYR A 49 13.27 -5.56 2.62
CA TYR A 49 12.22 -6.39 3.23
C TYR A 49 12.38 -7.85 2.85
N GLN A 50 11.84 -8.71 3.72
CA GLN A 50 11.72 -10.15 3.49
C GLN A 50 10.26 -10.49 3.19
N LYS A 51 10.02 -11.14 2.05
CA LYS A 51 8.75 -11.82 1.76
C LYS A 51 8.88 -13.28 2.14
N THR A 52 8.07 -13.73 3.08
CA THR A 52 7.96 -15.13 3.45
C THR A 52 6.64 -15.68 2.93
N ILE A 53 6.70 -16.76 2.16
CA ILE A 53 5.55 -17.56 1.77
C ILE A 53 5.48 -18.71 2.78
N ILE A 54 4.31 -18.90 3.39
CA ILE A 54 4.08 -19.89 4.44
C ILE A 54 3.05 -20.90 3.92
N GLU A 55 3.30 -22.19 4.13
CA GLU A 55 2.33 -23.23 3.81
C GLU A 55 1.08 -23.13 4.70
N ASN A 56 -0.11 -23.27 4.10
CA ASN A 56 -1.38 -23.13 4.82
C ASN A 56 -1.49 -24.10 6.00
N ASN A 57 -1.10 -25.37 5.82
CA ASN A 57 -1.15 -26.36 6.90
C ASN A 57 -0.30 -25.93 8.11
N TYR A 58 0.87 -25.35 7.87
CA TYR A 58 1.71 -24.86 8.95
C TYR A 58 1.11 -23.61 9.61
N LEU A 59 0.51 -22.71 8.83
CA LEU A 59 -0.19 -21.52 9.32
C LEU A 59 -1.35 -21.89 10.25
N GLU A 60 -2.16 -22.88 9.87
CA GLU A 60 -3.33 -23.35 10.65
C GLU A 60 -2.93 -24.07 11.95
N GLN A 61 -1.79 -24.74 11.95
CA GLN A 61 -1.33 -25.57 13.08
C GLN A 61 -0.37 -24.86 14.04
N SER A 62 0.02 -23.63 13.74
CA SER A 62 1.04 -22.90 14.50
C SER A 62 0.47 -21.62 15.09
N ARG A 63 0.96 -21.24 16.28
CA ARG A 63 0.54 -20.00 16.93
C ARG A 63 1.09 -18.80 16.17
N LYS A 64 0.30 -17.75 16.03
CA LYS A 64 0.71 -16.51 15.34
C LYS A 64 1.96 -15.90 15.95
N GLU A 65 2.07 -15.95 17.28
CA GLU A 65 3.22 -15.43 18.03
C GLU A 65 4.50 -16.19 17.67
N GLU A 66 4.40 -17.51 17.51
CA GLU A 66 5.51 -18.38 17.12
C GLU A 66 5.94 -18.11 15.67
N ILE A 67 4.99 -17.96 14.76
CA ILE A 67 5.25 -17.58 13.37
C ILE A 67 5.94 -16.20 13.32
N SER A 68 5.40 -15.22 14.05
CA SER A 68 5.93 -13.86 14.13
C SER A 68 7.37 -13.83 14.67
N ALA A 69 7.62 -14.56 15.76
CA ALA A 69 8.95 -14.66 16.35
C ALA A 69 9.96 -15.33 15.39
N ASN A 70 9.56 -16.39 14.68
CA ASN A 70 10.39 -17.02 13.67
C ASN A 70 10.65 -16.11 12.45
N LEU A 71 9.66 -15.33 12.00
CA LEU A 71 9.82 -14.35 10.93
C LEU A 71 10.87 -13.30 11.30
N LYS A 72 10.77 -12.74 12.51
CA LYS A 72 11.71 -11.75 13.05
C LYS A 72 13.12 -12.34 13.15
N LEU A 73 13.26 -13.52 13.74
CA LEU A 73 14.53 -14.25 13.81
C LEU A 73 15.15 -14.49 12.44
N SER A 74 14.35 -14.91 11.46
CA SER A 74 14.83 -15.14 10.11
C SER A 74 15.36 -13.86 9.48
N PHE A 75 14.68 -12.74 9.68
CA PHE A 75 15.11 -11.44 9.19
C PHE A 75 16.42 -11.02 9.86
N ASP A 76 16.47 -10.99 11.20
CA ASP A 76 17.64 -10.53 11.94
C ASP A 76 18.86 -11.41 11.71
N GLY A 77 18.66 -12.73 11.69
CA GLY A 77 19.70 -13.71 11.41
C GLY A 77 20.29 -13.55 10.01
N PHE A 78 19.46 -13.24 9.01
CA PHE A 78 19.96 -12.95 7.67
C PHE A 78 20.77 -11.65 7.65
N PHE A 79 20.29 -10.60 8.33
CA PHE A 79 20.94 -9.28 8.27
C PHE A 79 22.12 -9.10 9.23
N LYS A 80 22.37 -10.08 10.11
CA LYS A 80 23.36 -9.99 11.20
C LYS A 80 23.21 -8.69 11.99
N LEU A 81 21.99 -8.14 12.04
CA LEU A 81 21.66 -7.00 12.88
C LEU A 81 21.82 -7.52 14.30
N GLY A 82 22.82 -7.00 15.01
CA GLY A 82 23.23 -7.52 16.33
C GLY A 82 21.99 -7.84 17.17
N VAL A 83 21.74 -9.13 17.38
CA VAL A 83 20.54 -9.59 18.04
C VAL A 83 20.67 -9.24 19.51
N ASN A 84 20.15 -8.08 19.91
CA ASN A 84 19.78 -7.87 21.30
C ASN A 84 18.61 -8.82 21.53
N MET A 85 18.89 -9.97 22.14
CA MET A 85 17.92 -11.03 22.42
C MET A 85 16.85 -10.51 23.38
N ASN A 86 15.82 -9.86 22.82
CA ASN A 86 14.57 -9.59 23.52
C ASN A 86 13.94 -10.92 23.98
N ALA A 87 13.15 -10.86 25.05
CA ALA A 87 12.51 -12.02 25.67
C ALA A 87 11.64 -12.87 24.69
N GLU A 88 11.15 -12.27 23.60
CA GLU A 88 10.41 -12.96 22.53
C GLU A 88 11.22 -14.04 21.81
N TYR A 89 12.55 -13.88 21.69
CA TYR A 89 13.42 -14.86 21.02
C TYR A 89 13.63 -16.13 21.85
N ASN A 90 13.57 -16.02 23.18
CA ASN A 90 13.76 -17.14 24.09
C ASN A 90 12.60 -18.15 24.05
N GLN A 91 11.48 -17.79 23.43
CA GLN A 91 10.32 -18.66 23.26
C GLN A 91 10.40 -19.56 22.02
N VAL A 92 11.33 -19.30 21.11
CA VAL A 92 11.46 -20.05 19.85
C VAL A 92 12.49 -21.17 20.01
N THR A 93 12.00 -22.41 20.11
CA THR A 93 12.85 -23.60 20.20
C THR A 93 13.54 -23.90 18.87
N GLU A 94 14.65 -24.65 18.88
CA GLU A 94 15.30 -25.12 17.65
C GLU A 94 14.38 -25.98 16.78
N GLU A 95 13.48 -26.73 17.40
CA GLU A 95 12.44 -27.49 16.69
C GLU A 95 11.47 -26.55 15.96
N SER A 96 11.02 -25.49 16.62
CA SER A 96 10.17 -24.46 16.03
C SER A 96 10.84 -23.81 14.82
N LYS A 97 12.13 -23.46 14.92
CA LYS A 97 12.91 -22.89 13.80
C LYS A 97 13.01 -23.85 12.62
N LYS A 98 13.27 -25.14 12.88
CA LYS A 98 13.33 -26.17 11.84
C LYS A 98 11.98 -26.33 11.14
N LYS A 99 10.90 -26.44 11.92
CA LYS A 99 9.53 -26.57 11.39
C LYS A 99 9.15 -25.33 10.57
N PHE A 100 9.46 -24.13 11.05
CA PHE A 100 9.26 -22.90 10.29
C PHE A 100 10.05 -22.92 8.98
N SER A 101 11.34 -23.26 9.03
CA SER A 101 12.18 -23.25 7.82
C SER A 101 11.78 -24.30 6.79
N SER A 102 11.22 -25.45 7.19
CA SER A 102 10.77 -26.48 6.27
C SER A 102 9.43 -26.18 5.60
N ASN A 103 8.62 -25.29 6.19
CA ASN A 103 7.28 -24.92 5.71
C ASN A 103 7.23 -23.48 5.16
N THR A 104 8.39 -22.88 4.87
CA THR A 104 8.46 -21.50 4.38
C THR A 104 9.46 -21.31 3.24
N GLN A 105 9.08 -20.47 2.29
CA GLN A 105 9.98 -19.94 1.27
C GLN A 105 10.26 -18.46 1.54
N LYS A 106 11.54 -18.08 1.58
CA LYS A 106 11.99 -16.73 1.91
C LYS A 106 12.61 -16.06 0.70
N ASN A 107 12.15 -14.86 0.39
CA ASN A 107 12.72 -14.01 -0.65
C ASN A 107 13.05 -12.64 -0.05
N PHE A 108 14.23 -12.12 -0.34
CA PHE A 108 14.67 -10.82 0.13
C PHE A 108 14.73 -9.84 -1.03
N TYR A 109 14.34 -8.60 -0.76
CA TYR A 109 14.24 -7.54 -1.74
C TYR A 109 14.82 -6.26 -1.17
N ASN A 110 15.50 -5.50 -2.01
CA ASN A 110 16.06 -4.20 -1.67
C ASN A 110 15.73 -3.16 -2.74
N TYR A 111 15.62 -1.90 -2.32
CA TYR A 111 15.54 -0.74 -3.18
C TYR A 111 16.51 0.33 -2.72
N GLY A 112 17.04 1.08 -3.69
CA GLY A 112 18.17 1.99 -3.49
C GLY A 112 19.49 1.21 -3.44
N GLY A 113 20.58 1.91 -3.69
CA GLY A 113 21.90 1.32 -3.89
C GLY A 113 22.05 0.63 -5.24
N THR A 114 23.29 0.35 -5.63
CA THR A 114 23.62 -0.10 -6.99
C THR A 114 23.91 -1.60 -7.09
N THR A 115 23.80 -2.35 -6.00
CA THR A 115 24.11 -3.78 -5.97
C THR A 115 22.86 -4.63 -6.16
N LYS A 116 22.94 -5.62 -7.07
CA LYS A 116 21.93 -6.68 -7.21
C LYS A 116 22.05 -7.65 -6.05
N PHE A 117 20.93 -7.95 -5.40
CA PHE A 117 20.87 -8.87 -4.25
C PHE A 117 21.46 -10.24 -4.58
N SER A 118 22.38 -10.71 -3.73
CA SER A 118 22.84 -12.10 -3.74
C SER A 118 22.63 -12.66 -2.34
N THR A 119 21.98 -13.82 -2.26
CA THR A 119 21.74 -14.57 -1.02
C THR A 119 22.96 -15.39 -0.57
N ASP A 120 24.13 -15.16 -1.18
CA ASP A 120 25.37 -15.86 -0.86
C ASP A 120 25.82 -15.51 0.58
N PRO A 121 25.73 -16.45 1.53
CA PRO A 121 25.96 -16.20 2.95
C PRO A 121 27.42 -15.90 3.30
N ASP A 122 28.35 -16.18 2.37
CA ASP A 122 29.80 -16.01 2.58
C ASP A 122 30.30 -14.60 2.23
N LYS A 123 29.43 -13.73 1.71
CA LYS A 123 29.80 -12.36 1.32
C LYS A 123 29.09 -11.35 2.21
N ASN A 124 29.84 -10.35 2.73
CA ASN A 124 29.29 -9.16 3.38
C ASN A 124 28.53 -8.28 2.37
N TYR A 125 27.45 -8.83 1.80
CA TYR A 125 26.66 -8.22 0.76
C TYR A 125 25.89 -7.02 1.30
N ILE A 126 25.31 -7.16 2.49
CA ILE A 126 24.52 -6.10 3.13
C ILE A 126 25.38 -4.87 3.41
N GLY A 127 26.60 -5.05 3.95
CA GLY A 127 27.51 -3.93 4.16
C GLY A 127 27.90 -3.23 2.86
N LYS A 128 28.13 -4.00 1.79
CA LYS A 128 28.41 -3.44 0.45
C LYS A 128 27.21 -2.66 -0.09
N TRP A 129 26.01 -3.24 -0.07
CA TRP A 129 24.78 -2.57 -0.49
C TRP A 129 24.56 -1.28 0.30
N TRP A 130 24.65 -1.36 1.63
CA TRP A 130 24.47 -0.22 2.54
C TRP A 130 25.40 0.94 2.19
N SER A 131 26.66 0.64 1.87
CA SER A 131 27.65 1.66 1.48
C SER A 131 27.35 2.39 0.17
N THR A 132 26.40 1.90 -0.64
CA THR A 132 26.00 2.52 -1.92
C THR A 132 24.72 3.37 -1.82
N ILE A 133 23.95 3.24 -0.74
CA ILE A 133 22.65 3.91 -0.57
C ILE A 133 22.77 5.43 -0.67
N ASN A 134 23.84 6.01 -0.08
CA ASN A 134 24.03 7.45 -0.09
C ASN A 134 24.28 8.04 -1.49
N LYS A 135 24.71 7.21 -2.46
CA LYS A 135 24.93 7.62 -3.85
C LYS A 135 23.69 7.41 -4.72
N ASP A 136 22.88 6.42 -4.39
CA ASP A 136 21.68 6.06 -5.15
C ASP A 136 20.52 5.75 -4.20
N PRO A 137 19.97 6.76 -3.51
CA PRO A 137 18.93 6.52 -2.53
C PRO A 137 17.57 6.29 -3.20
N TRP A 138 16.76 5.45 -2.58
CA TRP A 138 15.36 5.25 -2.96
C TRP A 138 14.43 6.12 -2.13
N LEU A 139 13.35 6.60 -2.76
CA LEU A 139 12.24 7.24 -2.07
C LEU A 139 11.35 6.16 -1.44
N PHE A 140 11.47 5.95 -0.13
CA PHE A 140 10.76 4.87 0.57
C PHE A 140 9.63 5.34 1.48
N GLY A 141 9.50 6.64 1.70
CA GLY A 141 8.43 7.17 2.54
C GLY A 141 8.46 8.68 2.67
N GLY A 142 7.54 9.22 3.47
CA GLY A 142 7.43 10.65 3.66
C GLY A 142 6.00 11.11 3.98
N GLN A 143 5.81 12.42 4.02
CA GLN A 143 4.51 13.05 4.16
C GLN A 143 4.02 13.51 2.78
N LEU A 144 2.87 12.98 2.38
CA LEU A 144 2.21 13.36 1.15
C LEU A 144 1.29 14.56 1.37
N ARG A 145 1.19 15.42 0.36
CA ARG A 145 0.15 16.46 0.26
C ARG A 145 -0.60 16.36 -1.06
N PRO A 146 -1.89 16.72 -1.07
CA PRO A 146 -2.71 16.66 -2.29
C PRO A 146 -2.12 17.50 -3.44
N ILE A 147 -2.12 16.95 -4.65
CA ILE A 147 -1.47 17.57 -5.83
C ILE A 147 -2.11 18.91 -6.20
N GLU A 148 -3.41 19.10 -5.93
CA GLU A 148 -4.13 20.34 -6.19
C GLU A 148 -3.57 21.53 -5.40
N ASN A 149 -2.81 21.31 -4.33
CA ASN A 149 -2.17 22.38 -3.60
C ASN A 149 -1.05 23.07 -4.38
N LEU A 150 -0.56 22.46 -5.45
CA LEU A 150 0.40 23.06 -6.37
C LEU A 150 -0.29 23.98 -7.41
N VAL A 151 -1.63 23.92 -7.53
CA VAL A 151 -2.39 24.70 -8.50
C VAL A 151 -2.79 26.05 -7.91
N ARG A 152 -2.39 27.14 -8.58
CA ARG A 152 -2.66 28.52 -8.10
C ARG A 152 -4.07 29.01 -8.43
N ASN A 153 -4.57 28.69 -9.62
CA ASN A 153 -5.92 29.07 -10.04
C ASN A 153 -6.94 28.29 -9.22
N ALA A 154 -7.80 29.00 -8.46
CA ALA A 154 -8.76 28.38 -7.54
C ALA A 154 -9.79 27.48 -8.24
N THR A 155 -10.22 27.86 -9.44
CA THR A 155 -11.16 27.07 -10.25
C THR A 155 -10.49 25.77 -10.67
N ILE A 156 -9.34 25.85 -11.36
CA ILE A 156 -8.60 24.66 -11.81
C ILE A 156 -8.18 23.79 -10.62
N LYS A 157 -7.77 24.39 -9.50
CA LYS A 157 -7.43 23.68 -8.26
C LYS A 157 -8.58 22.77 -7.81
N ARG A 158 -9.82 23.29 -7.78
CA ARG A 158 -11.00 22.51 -7.40
C ARG A 158 -11.25 21.34 -8.35
N GLU A 159 -11.10 21.56 -9.65
CA GLU A 159 -11.31 20.51 -10.67
C GLU A 159 -10.21 19.44 -10.64
N VAL A 160 -8.96 19.83 -10.36
CA VAL A 160 -7.86 18.88 -10.12
C VAL A 160 -8.10 18.05 -8.85
N ALA A 161 -8.59 18.68 -7.78
CA ALA A 161 -8.96 17.96 -6.55
C ALA A 161 -10.07 16.93 -6.82
N LYS A 162 -11.05 17.29 -7.65
CA LYS A 162 -12.10 16.40 -8.13
C LYS A 162 -11.53 15.23 -8.91
N ALA A 163 -10.69 15.48 -9.92
CA ALA A 163 -10.06 14.43 -10.71
C ALA A 163 -9.24 13.46 -9.85
N ALA A 164 -8.46 14.00 -8.91
CA ALA A 164 -7.69 13.21 -7.96
C ALA A 164 -8.57 12.34 -7.06
N LEU A 165 -9.71 12.86 -6.58
CA LEU A 165 -10.67 12.09 -5.81
C LEU A 165 -11.32 10.97 -6.64
N LEU A 166 -11.77 11.27 -7.86
CA LEU A 166 -12.34 10.26 -8.77
C LEU A 166 -11.34 9.14 -9.06
N LYS A 167 -10.08 9.47 -9.32
CA LYS A 167 -9.01 8.47 -9.50
C LYS A 167 -8.89 7.56 -8.27
N ARG A 168 -8.85 8.12 -7.05
CA ARG A 168 -8.75 7.34 -5.81
C ARG A 168 -9.95 6.40 -5.63
N ILE A 169 -11.16 6.90 -5.87
CA ILE A 169 -12.39 6.11 -5.75
C ILE A 169 -12.39 4.95 -6.75
N ARG A 170 -12.05 5.21 -8.02
CA ARG A 170 -11.90 4.17 -9.06
C ARG A 170 -10.84 3.12 -8.67
N SER A 171 -9.70 3.55 -8.13
CA SER A 171 -8.65 2.63 -7.65
C SER A 171 -9.15 1.77 -6.49
N TYR A 172 -9.79 2.35 -5.47
CA TYR A 172 -10.33 1.59 -4.36
C TYR A 172 -11.40 0.59 -4.77
N LEU A 173 -12.29 0.99 -5.68
CA LEU A 173 -13.28 0.08 -6.26
C LEU A 173 -12.62 -1.09 -6.99
N THR A 174 -11.59 -0.82 -7.81
CA THR A 174 -10.83 -1.86 -8.52
C THR A 174 -10.19 -2.84 -7.54
N ASP A 175 -9.55 -2.33 -6.49
CA ASP A 175 -8.91 -3.14 -5.45
C ASP A 175 -9.95 -3.99 -4.69
N PHE A 176 -11.11 -3.42 -4.37
CA PHE A 176 -12.21 -4.12 -3.73
C PHE A 176 -12.74 -5.27 -4.61
N GLN A 177 -13.04 -4.99 -5.88
CA GLN A 177 -13.51 -6.01 -6.83
C GLN A 177 -12.49 -7.14 -7.01
N ASN A 178 -11.19 -6.81 -7.07
CA ASN A 178 -10.13 -7.81 -7.15
C ASN A 178 -10.03 -8.65 -5.87
N SER A 179 -10.19 -8.02 -4.71
CA SER A 179 -10.20 -8.71 -3.41
C SER A 179 -11.33 -9.72 -3.32
N ILE A 180 -12.54 -9.33 -3.73
CA ILE A 180 -13.70 -10.24 -3.76
C ILE A 180 -13.42 -11.44 -4.66
N LYS A 181 -12.93 -11.22 -5.89
CA LYS A 181 -12.61 -12.32 -6.84
C LYS A 181 -11.60 -13.33 -6.29
N MET A 182 -10.71 -12.89 -5.39
CA MET A 182 -9.68 -13.73 -4.79
C MET A 182 -10.14 -14.40 -3.49
N THR A 183 -11.34 -14.11 -3.00
CA THR A 183 -11.85 -14.64 -1.73
C THR A 183 -13.14 -15.44 -1.94
N PRO A 184 -13.44 -16.45 -1.11
CA PRO A 184 -14.72 -17.13 -1.12
C PRO A 184 -15.86 -16.30 -0.48
N VAL A 185 -15.65 -15.00 -0.25
CA VAL A 185 -16.61 -14.13 0.42
C VAL A 185 -17.75 -13.82 -0.55
N GLU A 186 -18.97 -14.21 -0.17
CA GLU A 186 -20.18 -13.77 -0.85
C GLU A 186 -20.67 -12.45 -0.24
N LEU A 187 -20.82 -11.42 -1.06
CA LEU A 187 -21.40 -10.15 -0.63
C LEU A 187 -22.89 -10.32 -0.32
N ASN A 188 -23.35 -9.69 0.76
CA ASN A 188 -24.79 -9.54 0.98
C ASN A 188 -25.44 -8.59 -0.05
N GLU A 189 -26.76 -8.66 -0.20
CA GLU A 189 -27.51 -7.88 -1.20
C GLU A 189 -27.34 -6.37 -1.05
N GLU A 190 -27.23 -5.86 0.19
CA GLU A 190 -26.98 -4.44 0.44
C GLU A 190 -25.62 -4.01 -0.12
N SER A 191 -24.58 -4.83 0.05
CA SER A 191 -23.23 -4.55 -0.43
C SER A 191 -23.14 -4.69 -1.96
N LYS A 192 -23.85 -5.66 -2.56
CA LYS A 192 -23.99 -5.78 -4.02
C LYS A 192 -24.67 -4.56 -4.64
N LYS A 193 -25.74 -4.07 -4.01
CA LYS A 193 -26.46 -2.86 -4.43
C LYS A 193 -25.55 -1.63 -4.36
N MET A 194 -24.88 -1.42 -3.22
CA MET A 194 -23.95 -0.30 -3.03
C MET A 194 -22.81 -0.33 -4.05
N LEU A 195 -22.24 -1.51 -4.34
CA LEU A 195 -21.21 -1.68 -5.37
C LEU A 195 -21.72 -1.26 -6.76
N THR A 196 -22.92 -1.68 -7.12
CA THR A 196 -23.56 -1.34 -8.40
C THR A 196 -23.81 0.15 -8.52
N GLU A 197 -24.29 0.79 -7.45
CA GLU A 197 -24.54 2.25 -7.41
C GLU A 197 -23.23 3.03 -7.60
N ILE A 198 -22.14 2.61 -6.95
CA ILE A 198 -20.81 3.22 -7.12
C ILE A 198 -20.28 3.04 -8.54
N ASP A 199 -20.39 1.84 -9.12
CA ASP A 199 -19.98 1.56 -10.50
C ASP A 199 -20.73 2.44 -11.50
N GLN A 200 -22.06 2.51 -11.38
CA GLN A 200 -22.90 3.35 -12.24
C GLN A 200 -22.55 4.83 -12.09
N TYR A 201 -22.36 5.29 -10.85
CA TYR A 201 -21.97 6.66 -10.56
C TYR A 201 -20.65 7.04 -11.26
N LEU A 202 -19.63 6.18 -11.19
CA LEU A 202 -18.32 6.47 -11.77
C LEU A 202 -18.29 6.41 -13.30
N ASN A 203 -19.14 5.57 -13.89
CA ASN A 203 -19.24 5.40 -15.34
C ASN A 203 -20.04 6.52 -16.02
N ASN A 204 -20.94 7.19 -15.29
CA ASN A 204 -21.82 8.23 -15.85
C ASN A 204 -21.22 9.65 -15.85
N ASN A 205 -19.90 9.81 -15.67
CA ASN A 205 -19.22 11.11 -15.63
C ASN A 205 -20.00 12.16 -14.81
N PRO A 206 -20.15 11.94 -13.50
CA PRO A 206 -21.15 12.61 -12.69
C PRO A 206 -20.89 14.13 -12.61
N SER A 207 -21.95 14.92 -12.77
CA SER A 207 -21.93 16.35 -12.47
C SER A 207 -21.74 16.54 -10.96
N TRP A 208 -20.84 17.44 -10.55
CA TRP A 208 -20.34 17.43 -9.16
C TRP A 208 -21.05 18.38 -8.19
N ASP A 209 -21.64 17.81 -7.13
CA ASP A 209 -21.52 18.31 -5.74
C ASP A 209 -20.41 17.49 -5.04
N ALA A 210 -19.41 18.17 -4.46
CA ALA A 210 -18.30 17.53 -3.75
C ALA A 210 -18.74 16.62 -2.58
N ARG A 211 -19.92 16.88 -2.02
CA ARG A 211 -20.51 16.05 -0.95
C ARG A 211 -20.89 14.66 -1.44
N ASP A 212 -21.42 14.54 -2.65
CA ASP A 212 -21.85 13.26 -3.20
C ASP A 212 -20.67 12.33 -3.40
N VAL A 213 -19.54 12.88 -3.84
CA VAL A 213 -18.36 12.07 -4.18
C VAL A 213 -17.62 11.64 -2.93
N LEU A 214 -17.58 12.51 -1.93
CA LEU A 214 -17.13 12.16 -0.59
C LEU A 214 -18.03 11.10 0.05
N SER A 215 -19.35 11.08 -0.24
CA SER A 215 -20.24 10.01 0.21
C SER A 215 -19.85 8.68 -0.42
N HIS A 216 -19.73 8.61 -1.75
CA HIS A 216 -19.35 7.37 -2.43
C HIS A 216 -17.96 6.88 -2.01
N GLY A 217 -17.00 7.79 -1.76
CA GLY A 217 -15.71 7.43 -1.18
C GLY A 217 -15.82 6.82 0.24
N LYS A 218 -16.72 7.34 1.08
CA LYS A 218 -17.03 6.74 2.39
C LYS A 218 -17.71 5.39 2.23
N ASP A 219 -18.57 5.22 1.24
CA ASP A 219 -19.29 3.98 0.98
C ASP A 219 -18.35 2.88 0.51
N ILE A 220 -17.36 3.17 -0.33
CA ILE A 220 -16.28 2.22 -0.65
C ILE A 220 -15.50 1.84 0.61
N LYS A 221 -15.17 2.80 1.47
CA LYS A 221 -14.49 2.48 2.74
C LYS A 221 -15.35 1.56 3.61
N LYS A 222 -16.66 1.81 3.72
CA LYS A 222 -17.59 0.92 4.44
C LYS A 222 -17.62 -0.48 3.84
N LEU A 223 -17.58 -0.61 2.51
CA LEU A 223 -17.51 -1.91 1.83
C LEU A 223 -16.20 -2.65 2.20
N PHE A 224 -15.06 -1.96 2.20
CA PHE A 224 -13.80 -2.53 2.69
C PHE A 224 -13.87 -2.92 4.16
N ASP A 225 -14.42 -2.07 5.03
CA ASP A 225 -14.56 -2.37 6.46
C ASP A 225 -15.47 -3.59 6.68
N ARG A 226 -16.56 -3.72 5.92
CA ARG A 226 -17.44 -4.90 5.94
C ARG A 226 -16.73 -6.15 5.45
N MET A 227 -16.02 -6.07 4.32
CA MET A 227 -15.23 -7.20 3.81
C MET A 227 -14.13 -7.59 4.78
N ARG A 228 -13.50 -6.62 5.47
CA ARG A 228 -12.54 -6.89 6.54
C ARG A 228 -13.22 -7.61 7.69
N ILE A 229 -14.41 -7.19 8.13
CA ILE A 229 -15.18 -7.90 9.16
C ILE A 229 -15.52 -9.31 8.68
N TYR A 230 -15.97 -9.52 7.44
CA TYR A 230 -16.24 -10.86 6.90
C TYR A 230 -14.99 -11.73 6.81
N TYR A 231 -13.86 -11.13 6.41
CA TYR A 231 -12.57 -11.82 6.38
C TYR A 231 -12.11 -12.15 7.79
N ASP A 232 -12.24 -11.21 8.72
CA ASP A 232 -11.96 -11.38 10.14
C ASP A 232 -12.95 -12.37 10.79
N GLU A 233 -14.19 -12.52 10.30
CA GLU A 233 -15.20 -13.46 10.78
C GLU A 233 -15.01 -14.87 10.21
N ILE A 234 -14.65 -15.01 8.93
CA ILE A 234 -14.22 -16.28 8.34
C ILE A 234 -12.92 -16.73 9.01
N LYS A 235 -12.00 -15.77 9.21
CA LYS A 235 -10.77 -15.97 9.96
C LYS A 235 -11.05 -16.19 11.45
N MET A 236 -12.06 -15.59 12.09
CA MET A 236 -12.41 -15.82 13.50
C MET A 236 -13.19 -17.11 13.72
N LYS A 237 -13.99 -17.55 12.74
CA LYS A 237 -14.55 -18.91 12.70
C LYS A 237 -13.44 -19.94 12.51
N ALA A 238 -12.31 -19.56 11.92
CA ALA A 238 -11.07 -20.33 11.90
C ALA A 238 -10.13 -20.06 13.11
N GLU A 239 -10.27 -18.93 13.80
CA GLU A 239 -9.35 -18.43 14.83
C GLU A 239 -10.12 -17.68 15.93
N HIS A 240 -10.52 -18.40 16.99
CA HIS A 240 -10.38 -17.81 18.31
C HIS A 240 -8.90 -17.43 18.49
N SER A 241 -8.54 -16.14 18.33
CA SER A 241 -7.47 -15.40 19.06
C SER A 241 -6.73 -14.32 18.24
N GLY A 242 -6.59 -13.15 18.87
CA GLY A 242 -5.39 -12.31 18.77
C GLY A 242 -5.50 -11.00 17.99
N GLN A 243 -5.60 -9.89 18.74
CA GLN A 243 -5.49 -8.49 18.30
C GLN A 243 -4.02 -8.04 18.15
N GLY A 244 -3.75 -7.11 17.24
CA GLY A 244 -2.41 -6.52 16.99
C GLY A 244 -2.30 -5.04 17.36
N TYR A 245 -1.07 -4.58 17.64
CA TYR A 245 -0.68 -3.17 17.80
C TYR A 245 0.43 -2.80 16.81
N ASN A 246 0.43 -1.54 16.35
CA ASN A 246 1.44 -0.95 15.47
C ASN A 246 2.53 -0.22 16.29
N ALA A 247 3.76 -0.17 15.73
CA ALA A 247 4.85 0.70 16.19
C ALA A 247 4.98 1.93 15.29
#